data_AF-A0A504YEL7-F1
#
_entry.id   AF-A0A504YEL7-F1
#
_cell.length_a   1.000
_cell.length_b   1.000
_cell.length_c   1.000
_cell.angle_alpha   90.00
_cell.angle_beta   90.00
_cell.angle_gamma   90.00
#
_symmetry.space_group_name_H-M   'P 1'
#
loop_
_entity.id
_entity.type
_entity.pdbx_description
1 polymer ?
#
loop_
_entity_poly.entity_id
_entity_poly.type
_entity_poly.pdbx_seq_one_letter_code
_entity_poly.pdbx_strand_id
1 'polypeptide(L)'
;MTSRWEEIDSNWQRIFRNGRASEKLTRRIFKGIPQQFRMIVWPLLLCVPEVKNKNKNLYSKMLNRALATSNDLGQIDLDINRTFRNTTYFRARYGSRQQALFRILAAYSVFNTEVGYCQVRFRHSSHLSPVRSEIRASYYLS
;
A
#
# COMPACT_ATOMS: atom_id res chain seq x y z
N MET A 1 20.82 -14.46 7.85
CA MET A 1 20.17 -14.19 6.54
C MET A 1 20.01 -12.70 6.23
N THR A 2 20.15 -11.80 7.20
CA THR A 2 19.95 -10.34 7.05
C THR A 2 21.13 -9.59 6.41
N SER A 3 22.36 -10.07 6.60
CA SER A 3 23.59 -9.43 6.09
C SER A 3 23.61 -9.12 4.60
N ARG A 4 22.90 -9.91 3.78
CA ARG A 4 22.84 -9.71 2.32
C ARG A 4 21.81 -8.67 1.88
N TRP A 5 20.78 -8.42 2.69
CA TRP A 5 19.82 -7.33 2.43
C TRP A 5 20.34 -6.00 3.00
N GLU A 6 21.13 -6.05 4.07
CA GLU A 6 21.92 -4.91 4.55
C GLU A 6 22.93 -4.43 3.49
N GLU A 7 23.60 -5.35 2.77
CA GLU A 7 24.47 -5.01 1.63
C GLU A 7 23.70 -4.33 0.48
N ILE A 8 22.46 -4.77 0.23
CA ILE A 8 21.55 -4.23 -0.80
C ILE A 8 21.09 -2.82 -0.42
N ASP A 9 20.74 -2.60 0.85
CA ASP A 9 20.32 -1.31 1.38
C ASP A 9 21.46 -0.27 1.26
N SER A 10 22.66 -0.63 1.73
CA SER A 10 23.86 0.21 1.65
C SER A 10 24.32 0.52 0.22
N ASN A 11 23.93 -0.27 -0.78
CA ASN A 11 24.33 -0.09 -2.18
C ASN A 11 23.15 0.19 -3.13
N TRP A 12 21.99 0.59 -2.60
CA TRP A 12 20.75 0.64 -3.37
C TRP A 12 20.89 1.43 -4.69
N GLN A 13 21.50 2.61 -4.66
CA GLN A 13 21.71 3.47 -5.84
C GLN A 13 22.55 2.79 -6.95
N ARG A 14 23.43 1.86 -6.58
CA ARG A 14 24.27 1.13 -7.53
C ARG A 14 23.51 -0.03 -8.17
N ILE A 15 22.68 -0.72 -7.39
CA ILE A 15 21.94 -1.93 -7.82
C ILE A 15 20.56 -1.61 -8.40
N PHE A 16 20.04 -0.41 -8.17
CA PHE A 16 18.82 0.13 -8.72
C PHE A 16 19.13 1.48 -9.38
N ARG A 17 19.37 1.44 -10.69
CA ARG A 17 19.81 2.60 -11.48
C ARG A 17 18.79 2.88 -12.59
N ASN A 18 18.45 4.15 -12.78
CA ASN A 18 17.50 4.60 -13.81
C ASN A 18 16.15 3.86 -13.77
N GLY A 19 15.64 3.59 -12.57
CA GLY A 19 14.37 2.86 -12.38
C GLY A 19 14.42 1.37 -12.69
N ARG A 20 15.62 0.77 -12.80
CA ARG A 20 15.79 -0.66 -13.10
C ARG A 20 16.60 -1.35 -12.02
N ALA A 21 16.05 -2.46 -11.51
CA ALA A 21 16.76 -3.37 -10.64
C ALA A 21 17.78 -4.18 -11.46
N SER A 22 18.99 -4.34 -10.93
CA SER A 22 19.98 -5.28 -11.46
C SER A 22 19.44 -6.72 -11.44
N GLU A 23 20.00 -7.59 -12.27
CA GLU A 23 19.59 -9.00 -12.32
C GLU A 23 19.82 -9.73 -10.98
N LYS A 24 20.89 -9.36 -10.25
CA LYS A 24 21.18 -9.86 -8.90
C LYS A 24 20.06 -9.48 -7.93
N LEU A 25 19.60 -8.22 -7.96
CA LEU A 25 18.51 -7.72 -7.13
C LEU A 25 17.16 -8.36 -7.53
N THR A 26 16.89 -8.47 -8.82
CA THR A 26 15.67 -9.09 -9.35
C THR A 26 15.51 -10.52 -8.86
N ARG A 27 16.56 -11.35 -9.00
CA ARG A 27 16.56 -12.73 -8.47
C ARG A 27 16.36 -12.79 -6.95
N ARG A 28 16.73 -11.75 -6.21
CA ARG A 28 16.52 -11.67 -4.76
C ARG A 28 15.10 -11.28 -4.39
N ILE A 29 14.52 -10.32 -5.12
CA ILE A 29 13.12 -9.95 -4.97
C ILE A 29 12.22 -11.17 -5.20
N PHE A 30 12.50 -11.98 -6.23
CA PHE A 30 11.76 -13.22 -6.50
C PHE A 30 11.89 -14.28 -5.40
N LYS A 31 12.99 -14.29 -4.64
CA LYS A 31 13.15 -15.16 -3.46
C LYS A 31 12.40 -14.62 -2.23
N GLY A 32 11.88 -13.41 -2.31
CA GLY A 32 11.14 -12.74 -1.24
C GLY A 32 11.95 -11.64 -0.56
N ILE A 33 11.30 -10.49 -0.40
CA ILE A 33 11.82 -9.36 0.39
C ILE A 33 11.46 -9.61 1.86
N PRO A 34 12.44 -9.62 2.79
CA PRO A 34 12.17 -9.75 4.22
C PRO A 34 11.33 -8.58 4.72
N GLN A 35 10.49 -8.84 5.72
CA GLN A 35 9.48 -7.90 6.19
C GLN A 35 10.05 -6.51 6.54
N GLN A 36 11.19 -6.46 7.23
CA GLN A 36 11.82 -5.20 7.64
C GLN A 36 12.28 -4.32 6.48
N PHE A 37 12.53 -4.89 5.29
CA PHE A 37 12.99 -4.14 4.11
C PHE A 37 11.85 -3.75 3.17
N ARG A 38 10.65 -4.32 3.32
CA ARG A 38 9.53 -4.07 2.40
C ARG A 38 9.11 -2.60 2.34
N MET A 39 9.15 -1.92 3.48
CA MET A 39 8.83 -0.49 3.59
C MET A 39 9.82 0.41 2.84
N ILE A 40 11.02 -0.09 2.54
CA ILE A 40 12.06 0.65 1.81
C ILE A 40 12.05 0.21 0.33
N VAL A 41 12.08 -1.09 0.08
CA VAL A 41 12.26 -1.67 -1.25
C VAL A 41 11.04 -1.44 -2.14
N TRP A 42 9.81 -1.62 -1.65
CA TRP A 42 8.61 -1.46 -2.50
C TRP A 42 8.42 -0.04 -3.03
N PRO A 43 8.50 1.03 -2.21
CA PRO A 43 8.40 2.39 -2.72
C PRO A 43 9.43 2.72 -3.79
N LEU A 44 10.65 2.20 -3.65
CA LEU A 44 11.73 2.43 -4.61
C LEU A 44 11.49 1.69 -5.93
N LEU A 45 11.07 0.42 -5.87
CA LEU A 45 10.72 -0.36 -7.07
C LEU A 45 9.55 0.24 -7.85
N LEU A 46 8.62 0.87 -7.14
CA LEU A 46 7.43 1.51 -7.71
C LEU A 46 7.66 2.99 -8.07
N CYS A 47 8.89 3.51 -7.90
CA CYS A 47 9.23 4.92 -8.13
C CYS A 47 8.25 5.90 -7.45
N VAL A 48 7.87 5.55 -6.21
CA VAL A 48 6.87 6.30 -5.45
C VAL A 48 7.28 7.75 -5.21
N PRO A 49 8.55 8.09 -4.86
CA PRO A 49 8.97 9.48 -4.72
C PRO A 49 8.73 10.31 -5.99
N GLU A 50 9.04 9.76 -7.16
CA GLU A 50 8.86 10.42 -8.46
C GLU A 50 7.38 10.61 -8.78
N VAL A 51 6.56 9.57 -8.57
CA VAL A 51 5.10 9.62 -8.78
C VAL A 51 4.46 10.64 -7.84
N LYS A 52 4.87 10.67 -6.56
CA LYS A 52 4.39 11.63 -5.56
C LYS A 52 4.76 13.06 -5.94
N ASN A 53 5.97 13.29 -6.43
CA ASN A 53 6.41 14.61 -6.87
C ASN A 53 5.65 15.09 -8.12
N LYS A 54 5.33 14.19 -9.05
CA LYS A 54 4.50 14.50 -10.24
C LYS A 54 3.04 14.79 -9.88
N ASN A 55 2.51 14.11 -8.86
CA ASN A 55 1.11 14.18 -8.46
C ASN A 55 0.89 14.91 -7.13
N LYS A 56 1.62 16.01 -6.90
CA LYS A 56 1.47 16.81 -5.66
C LYS A 56 0.00 17.18 -5.44
N ASN A 57 -0.45 17.08 -4.20
CA ASN A 57 -1.82 17.39 -3.76
C ASN A 57 -2.94 16.50 -4.34
N LEU A 58 -2.63 15.53 -5.22
CA LEU A 58 -3.65 14.64 -5.79
C LEU A 58 -4.40 13.89 -4.70
N TYR A 59 -3.67 13.32 -3.73
CA TYR A 59 -4.28 12.61 -2.60
C TYR A 59 -5.27 13.50 -1.83
N SER A 60 -4.84 14.71 -1.44
CA SER A 60 -5.70 15.64 -0.70
C SER A 60 -6.95 16.03 -1.51
N LYS A 61 -6.79 16.26 -2.82
CA LYS A 61 -7.90 16.56 -3.73
C LYS A 61 -8.89 15.40 -3.82
N MET A 62 -8.40 14.17 -3.98
CA MET A 62 -9.23 12.97 -4.06
C MET A 62 -9.93 12.67 -2.74
N LEU A 63 -9.24 12.84 -1.62
CA LEU A 63 -9.85 12.67 -0.30
C LEU A 63 -10.98 13.67 -0.08
N ASN A 64 -10.74 14.97 -0.33
CA ASN A 64 -11.77 15.99 -0.16
C ASN A 64 -12.99 15.72 -1.06
N ARG A 65 -12.74 15.31 -2.31
CA ARG A 65 -13.81 14.89 -3.22
C ARG A 65 -14.57 13.68 -2.67
N ALA A 66 -13.87 12.66 -2.19
CA ALA A 66 -14.51 11.47 -1.65
C ALA A 66 -15.40 11.79 -0.44
N LEU A 67 -14.92 12.62 0.48
CA LEU A 67 -15.69 13.05 1.65
C LEU A 67 -16.94 13.87 1.28
N ALA A 68 -16.89 14.58 0.16
CA ALA A 68 -18.03 15.37 -0.32
C ALA A 68 -19.02 14.58 -1.18
N THR A 69 -18.56 13.58 -1.95
CA THR A 69 -19.38 12.99 -3.03
C THR A 69 -19.43 11.47 -3.06
N SER A 70 -18.60 10.75 -2.29
CA SER A 70 -18.56 9.28 -2.38
C SER A 70 -19.72 8.65 -1.62
N ASN A 71 -20.47 7.77 -2.30
CA ASN A 71 -21.51 6.95 -1.68
C ASN A 71 -20.94 5.72 -0.95
N ASP A 72 -19.64 5.44 -1.12
CA ASP A 72 -19.01 4.20 -0.65
C ASP A 72 -18.48 4.28 0.80
N LEU A 73 -18.49 5.47 1.41
CA LEU A 73 -17.85 5.70 2.72
C LEU A 73 -18.41 4.80 3.82
N GLY A 74 -19.74 4.61 3.85
CA GLY A 74 -20.37 3.71 4.81
C GLY A 74 -19.93 2.26 4.63
N GLN A 75 -19.83 1.79 3.38
CA GLN A 75 -19.39 0.44 3.06
C GLN A 75 -17.91 0.23 3.41
N ILE A 76 -17.05 1.22 3.12
CA ILE A 76 -15.62 1.21 3.47
C ILE A 76 -15.43 1.07 4.98
N ASP A 77 -16.19 1.82 5.78
CA ASP A 77 -16.10 1.77 7.24
C ASP A 77 -16.49 0.39 7.80
N LEU A 78 -17.58 -0.19 7.30
CA LEU A 78 -18.01 -1.56 7.63
C LEU A 78 -16.95 -2.60 7.22
N ASP A 79 -16.36 -2.44 6.04
CA ASP A 79 -15.37 -3.36 5.48
C ASP A 79 -14.06 -3.35 6.27
N ILE A 80 -13.59 -2.16 6.71
CA ILE A 80 -12.43 -2.03 7.59
C ILE A 80 -12.70 -2.74 8.92
N ASN A 81 -13.85 -2.48 9.53
CA ASN A 81 -14.20 -3.06 10.81
C ASN A 81 -14.27 -4.60 10.70
N ARG A 82 -14.99 -5.16 9.72
CA ARG A 82 -15.14 -6.62 9.59
C ARG A 82 -13.83 -7.33 9.22
N THR A 83 -12.96 -6.70 8.41
CA THR A 83 -11.73 -7.34 7.91
C THR A 83 -10.64 -7.37 8.98
N PHE A 84 -10.53 -6.32 9.81
CA PHE A 84 -9.39 -6.15 10.70
C PHE A 84 -9.71 -6.19 12.20
N ARG A 85 -10.98 -6.44 12.59
CA ARG A 85 -11.45 -6.50 14.00
C ARG A 85 -10.54 -7.32 14.91
N ASN A 86 -10.05 -8.45 14.41
CA ASN A 86 -9.32 -9.43 15.20
C ASN A 86 -7.79 -9.24 15.14
N THR A 87 -7.29 -8.24 14.41
CA THR A 87 -5.86 -7.99 14.30
C THR A 87 -5.40 -7.06 15.42
N THR A 88 -4.30 -7.40 16.10
CA THR A 88 -3.72 -6.55 17.15
C THR A 88 -3.38 -5.15 16.64
N TYR A 89 -3.01 -5.06 15.35
CA TYR A 89 -2.61 -3.81 14.71
C TYR A 89 -3.77 -2.84 14.45
N PHE A 90 -4.99 -3.32 14.21
CA PHE A 90 -6.18 -2.51 13.91
C PHE A 90 -7.35 -2.73 14.90
N ARG A 91 -7.10 -3.32 16.08
CA ARG A 91 -8.15 -3.64 17.06
C ARG A 91 -8.92 -2.41 17.55
N ALA A 92 -8.24 -1.27 17.72
CA ALA A 92 -8.87 -0.04 18.17
C ALA A 92 -9.82 0.52 17.09
N ARG A 93 -11.12 0.46 17.37
CA ARG A 93 -12.15 1.03 16.51
C ARG A 93 -11.94 2.54 16.39
N TYR A 94 -11.92 3.03 15.15
CA TYR A 94 -11.56 4.41 14.83
C TYR A 94 -10.17 4.84 15.32
N GLY A 95 -9.25 3.89 15.59
CA GLY A 95 -7.86 4.22 15.88
C GLY A 95 -7.15 4.84 14.67
N SER A 96 -6.00 5.49 14.90
CA SER A 96 -5.22 6.21 13.87
C SER A 96 -4.97 5.39 12.60
N ARG A 97 -4.72 4.09 12.74
CA ARG A 97 -4.48 3.16 11.62
C ARG A 97 -5.75 2.87 10.83
N GLN A 98 -6.89 2.67 11.49
CA GLN A 98 -8.18 2.53 10.79
C GLN A 98 -8.55 3.82 10.07
N GLN A 99 -8.34 4.98 10.70
CA GLN A 99 -8.58 6.28 10.06
C GLN A 99 -7.69 6.50 8.83
N ALA A 100 -6.41 6.15 8.92
CA ALA A 100 -5.49 6.22 7.78
C ALA A 100 -5.95 5.33 6.63
N LEU A 101 -6.31 4.07 6.92
CA LEU A 101 -6.82 3.13 5.93
C LEU A 101 -8.14 3.63 5.31
N PHE A 102 -9.06 4.15 6.12
CA PHE A 102 -10.31 4.74 5.67
C PHE A 102 -10.06 5.88 4.67
N ARG A 103 -9.21 6.84 5.02
CA ARG A 103 -8.91 7.98 4.13
C ARG A 103 -8.29 7.54 2.80
N ILE A 104 -7.43 6.51 2.83
CA ILE A 104 -6.84 5.95 1.61
C ILE A 104 -7.92 5.32 0.72
N LEU A 105 -8.76 4.45 1.27
CA LEU A 105 -9.81 3.77 0.52
C LEU A 105 -10.88 4.75 0.00
N ALA A 106 -11.22 5.76 0.80
CA ALA A 106 -12.12 6.84 0.40
C ALA A 106 -11.55 7.61 -0.80
N ALA A 107 -10.31 8.10 -0.71
CA ALA A 107 -9.66 8.80 -1.82
C ALA A 107 -9.57 7.92 -3.07
N TYR A 108 -9.31 6.62 -2.91
CA TYR A 108 -9.25 5.68 -4.03
C TYR A 108 -10.60 5.48 -4.72
N SER A 109 -11.71 5.43 -3.96
CA SER A 109 -13.07 5.23 -4.50
C SER A 109 -13.46 6.24 -5.59
N VAL A 110 -12.93 7.46 -5.51
CA VAL A 110 -13.21 8.53 -6.49
C VAL A 110 -12.04 8.82 -7.43
N PHE A 111 -10.90 8.16 -7.24
CA PHE A 111 -9.73 8.31 -8.10
C PHE A 111 -9.90 7.55 -9.41
N ASN A 112 -10.39 6.31 -9.35
CA ASN A 112 -10.68 5.51 -10.53
C ASN A 112 -12.20 5.38 -10.71
N THR A 113 -12.80 6.34 -11.42
CA THR A 113 -14.26 6.43 -11.60
C THR A 113 -14.86 5.30 -12.41
N GLU A 114 -14.06 4.55 -13.17
CA GLU A 114 -14.54 3.37 -13.92
C GLU A 114 -14.72 2.14 -13.01
N VAL A 115 -13.96 2.06 -11.91
CA VAL A 115 -13.98 0.91 -10.98
C VAL A 115 -14.72 1.24 -9.69
N GLY A 116 -14.61 2.48 -9.18
CA GLY A 116 -15.16 2.87 -7.89
C GLY A 116 -14.58 2.07 -6.71
N TYR A 117 -15.25 2.09 -5.56
CA TYR A 117 -14.95 1.12 -4.49
C TYR A 117 -15.65 -0.21 -4.76
N CYS A 118 -14.87 -1.23 -5.11
CA CYS A 118 -15.40 -2.59 -5.26
C CYS A 118 -15.50 -3.30 -3.90
N GLN A 119 -16.73 -3.64 -3.48
CA GLN A 119 -16.97 -4.44 -2.28
C GLN A 119 -16.44 -5.87 -2.47
N VAL A 120 -15.25 -6.17 -1.93
CA VAL A 120 -14.74 -7.53 -1.90
C VAL A 120 -15.33 -8.24 -0.67
N ARG A 121 -16.29 -9.14 -0.89
CA ARG A 121 -16.67 -10.14 0.12
C ARG A 121 -15.51 -11.11 0.28
N PHE A 122 -14.70 -10.92 1.32
CA PHE A 122 -13.78 -11.96 1.79
C PHE A 122 -14.62 -13.13 2.34
N ARG A 123 -14.96 -14.11 1.50
CA ARG A 123 -15.22 -15.46 2.00
C ARG A 123 -13.89 -15.98 2.53
N HIS A 124 -13.91 -16.54 3.73
CA HIS A 124 -12.76 -17.20 4.36
C HIS A 124 -12.10 -18.17 3.38
N SER A 125 -11.06 -17.70 2.70
CA SER A 125 -10.09 -18.53 2.02
C SER A 125 -8.73 -18.00 2.44
N SER A 126 -8.08 -18.82 3.25
CA SER A 126 -6.85 -18.59 4.03
C SER A 126 -5.61 -18.37 3.16
N HIS A 127 -5.73 -17.85 1.94
CA HIS A 127 -4.66 -17.86 0.93
C HIS A 127 -4.34 -16.50 0.31
N LEU A 128 -4.87 -15.38 0.83
CA LEU A 128 -4.31 -14.08 0.45
C LEU A 128 -2.98 -13.84 1.19
N SER A 129 -1.88 -14.06 0.48
CA SER A 129 -0.53 -13.68 0.89
C SER A 129 -0.49 -12.20 1.31
N PRO A 130 0.02 -11.87 2.53
CA PRO A 130 0.14 -10.50 3.05
C PRO A 130 0.85 -9.51 2.12
N VAL A 131 1.64 -10.04 1.18
CA VAL A 131 2.43 -9.29 0.20
C VAL A 131 1.55 -8.50 -0.80
N ARG A 132 0.38 -9.03 -1.19
CA ARG A 132 -0.51 -8.32 -2.14
C ARG A 132 -1.21 -7.11 -1.53
N SER A 133 -1.48 -7.15 -0.22
CA SER A 133 -1.99 -6.01 0.54
C SER A 133 -0.91 -4.96 0.79
N GLU A 134 0.34 -5.37 1.06
CA GLU A 134 1.46 -4.44 1.31
C GLU A 134 1.83 -3.63 0.06
N ILE A 135 1.85 -4.24 -1.13
CA ILE A 135 2.20 -3.55 -2.40
C ILE A 135 1.15 -2.51 -2.79
N ARG A 136 -0.14 -2.81 -2.59
CA ARG A 136 -1.21 -1.82 -2.84
C ARG A 136 -1.20 -0.72 -1.79
N ALA A 137 -0.95 -1.05 -0.53
CA ALA A 137 -0.84 -0.04 0.52
C ALA A 137 0.37 0.89 0.28
N SER A 138 1.53 0.39 -0.16
CA SER A 138 2.70 1.25 -0.43
C SER A 138 2.48 2.24 -1.57
N TYR A 139 1.65 1.88 -2.56
CA TYR A 139 1.26 2.77 -3.65
C TYR A 139 0.41 3.98 -3.17
N TYR A 140 -0.29 3.84 -2.05
CA TYR A 140 -1.15 4.89 -1.48
C TYR A 140 -0.67 5.47 -0.13
N LEU A 141 0.37 4.88 0.49
CA LEU A 141 0.90 5.26 1.80
C LEU A 141 2.03 6.30 1.75
N SER A 142 2.35 6.85 0.56
CA SER A 142 3.39 7.89 0.42
C SER A 142 2.83 9.16 -0.21
#